data_AF-A0AAU8FVS3-F1
#
_entry.id   AF-A0AAU8FVS3-F1
#
_cell.length_a   1.000
_cell.length_b   1.000
_cell.length_c   1.000
_cell.angle_alpha   90.00
_cell.angle_beta   90.00
_cell.angle_gamma   90.00
#
_symmetry.space_group_name_H-M   'P 1'
#
loop_
_entity.id
_entity.type
_entity.pdbx_description
1 polymer ?
#
loop_
_entity_poly.entity_id
_entity_poly.type
_entity_poly.pdbx_seq_one_letter_code
_entity_poly.pdbx_strand_id
1 'polypeptide(L)'
;MSARTSEPTTPQRTRTSARFAAASLLALAMMLPMCASANAAEVQQLIADAQVQTETIGDDLDRVHAQLPALHPVLRNDVLDAVESVQAATDEARSALDRATDGDEAADGRAAVALADAQVALDAASAQLRHVTDLAHDAGEGVAVALERLQAHIDVLRGETSRAGV
;
A
#
# COMPACT_ATOMS: atom_id res chain seq x y z
N MET A 1 6.42 -56.36 29.29
CA MET A 1 6.00 -56.23 27.87
C MET A 1 5.39 -54.85 27.72
N SER A 2 6.08 -53.96 27.00
CA SER A 2 5.71 -52.55 26.86
C SER A 2 4.66 -52.35 25.77
N ALA A 3 3.57 -51.66 26.07
CA ALA A 3 2.68 -51.10 25.05
C ALA A 3 2.99 -49.62 24.90
N ARG A 4 3.52 -49.23 23.73
CA ARG A 4 3.69 -47.83 23.33
C ARG A 4 2.33 -47.32 22.83
N THR A 5 1.73 -46.40 23.56
CA THR A 5 0.58 -45.62 23.09
C THR A 5 1.08 -44.49 22.21
N SER A 6 0.60 -44.48 20.96
CA SER A 6 0.91 -43.50 19.92
C SER A 6 0.41 -42.10 20.28
N GLU A 7 1.27 -41.09 20.12
CA GLU A 7 0.87 -39.68 20.09
C GLU A 7 0.08 -39.37 18.81
N PRO A 8 -1.02 -38.60 18.87
CA PRO A 8 -1.62 -38.03 17.68
C PRO A 8 -0.78 -36.83 17.22
N THR A 9 -0.03 -37.00 16.13
CA THR A 9 0.59 -35.88 15.41
C THR A 9 -0.52 -35.05 14.77
N THR A 10 -0.86 -33.93 15.40
CA THR A 10 -1.71 -32.89 14.81
C THR A 10 -1.06 -32.39 13.52
N PRO A 11 -1.75 -32.40 12.36
CA PRO A 11 -1.18 -31.87 11.14
C PRO A 11 -0.97 -30.36 11.32
N GLN A 12 0.30 -29.97 11.29
CA GLN A 12 0.74 -28.58 11.23
C GLN A 12 0.21 -27.99 9.92
N ARG A 13 -0.87 -27.19 10.02
CA ARG A 13 -1.36 -26.35 8.93
C ARG A 13 -0.21 -25.41 8.56
N THR A 14 0.53 -25.77 7.53
CA THR A 14 1.37 -24.84 6.78
C THR A 14 0.43 -23.75 6.28
N ARG A 15 0.47 -22.58 6.95
CA ARG A 15 -0.06 -21.35 6.38
C ARG A 15 0.79 -21.07 5.16
N THR A 16 0.36 -21.55 4.00
CA THR A 16 0.80 -21.01 2.73
C THR A 16 0.52 -19.52 2.82
N SER A 17 1.57 -18.72 2.96
CA SER A 17 1.48 -17.28 2.73
C SER A 17 1.04 -17.13 1.28
N ALA A 18 -0.28 -17.11 1.07
CA ALA A 18 -0.86 -16.74 -0.19
C ALA A 18 -0.33 -15.33 -0.45
N ARG A 19 0.54 -15.21 -1.45
CA ARG A 19 0.84 -13.94 -2.07
C ARG A 19 -0.48 -13.50 -2.70
N PHE A 20 -1.32 -12.85 -1.91
CA PHE A 20 -2.50 -12.19 -2.43
C PHE A 20 -1.98 -11.16 -3.45
N ALA A 21 -2.48 -11.24 -4.68
CA ALA A 21 -2.30 -10.17 -5.63
C ALA A 21 -2.84 -8.92 -4.94
N ALA A 22 -2.01 -7.89 -4.78
CA ALA A 22 -2.44 -6.65 -4.16
C ALA A 22 -3.62 -6.11 -4.98
N ALA A 23 -4.82 -6.15 -4.41
CA ALA A 23 -5.97 -5.52 -5.01
C ALA A 23 -5.75 -4.01 -4.90
N SER A 24 -5.70 -3.31 -6.03
CA SER A 24 -5.60 -1.86 -6.04
C SER A 24 -6.81 -1.23 -5.32
N LEU A 25 -6.68 0.01 -4.88
CA LEU A 25 -7.82 0.75 -4.31
C LEU A 25 -8.98 0.84 -5.30
N LEU A 26 -8.68 0.91 -6.61
CA LEU A 26 -9.70 0.84 -7.66
C LEU A 26 -10.41 -0.52 -7.71
N ALA A 27 -9.70 -1.64 -7.55
CA ALA A 27 -10.33 -2.95 -7.48
C ALA A 27 -11.26 -3.05 -6.26
N LEU A 28 -10.81 -2.55 -5.11
CA LEU A 28 -11.65 -2.44 -3.90
C LEU A 28 -12.89 -1.59 -4.13
N ALA A 29 -12.75 -0.42 -4.76
CA ALA A 29 -13.86 0.47 -5.11
C ALA A 29 -14.94 -0.24 -5.96
N MET A 30 -14.52 -1.08 -6.91
CA MET A 30 -15.43 -1.84 -7.78
C MET A 30 -16.09 -3.02 -7.06
N MET A 31 -15.42 -3.61 -6.06
CA MET A 31 -15.92 -4.76 -5.30
C MET A 31 -16.85 -4.36 -4.15
N LEU A 32 -16.64 -3.17 -3.57
CA LEU A 32 -17.40 -2.67 -2.41
C LEU A 32 -18.91 -2.71 -2.55
N PRO A 33 -19.53 -2.27 -3.67
CA PRO A 33 -20.97 -2.38 -3.85
C PRO A 33 -21.49 -3.82 -3.86
N MET A 34 -20.62 -4.81 -4.11
CA MET A 34 -20.95 -6.24 -4.12
C MET A 34 -20.70 -6.93 -2.77
N CYS A 35 -20.20 -6.22 -1.76
CA CYS A 35 -19.90 -6.76 -0.42
C CYS A 35 -21.12 -7.32 0.32
N ALA A 36 -22.34 -7.01 -0.08
CA ALA A 36 -23.55 -7.61 0.50
C ALA A 36 -23.71 -9.11 0.16
N SER A 37 -22.78 -9.70 -0.61
CA SER A 37 -22.82 -11.09 -1.09
C SER A 37 -21.67 -11.96 -0.54
N ALA A 38 -21.47 -13.16 -1.10
CA ALA A 38 -20.52 -14.18 -0.61
C ALA A 38 -19.06 -13.72 -0.46
N ASN A 39 -18.68 -12.56 -1.02
CA ASN A 39 -17.31 -12.06 -1.06
C ASN A 39 -16.97 -11.05 0.05
N ALA A 40 -17.88 -10.80 1.00
CA ALA A 40 -17.69 -9.81 2.07
C ALA A 40 -16.39 -10.01 2.87
N ALA A 41 -16.08 -11.26 3.22
CA ALA A 41 -14.89 -11.60 3.99
C ALA A 41 -13.59 -11.37 3.19
N GLU A 42 -13.62 -11.60 1.88
CA GLU A 42 -12.47 -11.36 1.00
C GLU A 42 -12.20 -9.86 0.86
N VAL A 43 -13.25 -9.06 0.68
CA VAL A 43 -13.09 -7.59 0.59
C VAL A 43 -12.58 -7.01 1.91
N GLN A 44 -13.06 -7.48 3.06
CA GLN A 44 -12.55 -7.05 4.35
C GLN A 44 -11.06 -7.39 4.53
N GLN A 45 -10.62 -8.57 4.07
CA GLN A 45 -9.20 -8.92 4.11
C GLN A 45 -8.37 -8.01 3.21
N LEU A 46 -8.84 -7.70 2.01
CA LEU A 46 -8.14 -6.80 1.10
C LEU A 46 -8.05 -5.36 1.65
N ILE A 47 -9.11 -4.88 2.33
CA ILE A 47 -9.08 -3.59 3.04
C ILE A 47 -8.03 -3.61 4.14
N ALA A 48 -7.99 -4.67 4.96
CA ALA A 48 -7.01 -4.80 6.04
C ALA A 48 -5.57 -4.85 5.50
N ASP A 49 -5.33 -5.58 4.42
CA ASP A 49 -4.03 -5.65 3.77
C ASP A 49 -3.60 -4.27 3.22
N ALA A 50 -4.54 -3.52 2.63
CA ALA A 50 -4.29 -2.17 2.16
C ALA A 50 -3.98 -1.20 3.32
N GLN A 51 -4.67 -1.32 4.46
CA GLN A 51 -4.38 -0.52 5.66
C GLN A 51 -2.95 -0.76 6.16
N VAL A 52 -2.52 -2.02 6.30
CA VAL A 52 -1.13 -2.37 6.65
C VAL A 52 -0.13 -1.80 5.65
N GLN A 53 -0.48 -1.78 4.36
CA GLN A 53 0.36 -1.19 3.33
C GLN A 53 0.50 0.33 3.51
N THR A 54 -0.58 1.05 3.87
CA THR A 54 -0.51 2.50 4.15
C THR A 54 0.34 2.82 5.38
N GLU A 55 0.38 1.95 6.39
CA GLU A 55 1.27 2.09 7.55
C GLU A 55 2.73 1.92 7.14
N THR A 56 3.01 0.90 6.32
CA THR A 56 4.36 0.64 5.79
C THR A 56 4.88 1.81 4.94
N ILE A 57 4.02 2.46 4.17
CA ILE A 57 4.35 3.68 3.42
C ILE A 57 4.69 4.83 4.39
N GLY A 58 3.93 4.98 5.48
CA GLY A 58 4.23 5.95 6.55
C GLY A 58 5.64 5.79 7.14
N ASP A 59 6.01 4.55 7.48
CA ASP A 59 7.35 4.25 7.99
C ASP A 59 8.47 4.61 7.00
N ASP A 60 8.22 4.47 5.69
CA ASP A 60 9.19 4.81 4.66
C ASP A 60 9.28 6.32 4.42
N LEU A 61 8.15 7.04 4.54
CA LEU A 61 8.13 8.51 4.52
C LEU A 61 8.97 9.10 5.65
N ASP A 62 8.89 8.55 6.87
CA ASP A 62 9.71 8.98 8.01
C ASP A 62 11.21 8.78 7.75
N ARG A 63 11.57 7.67 7.08
CA ARG A 63 12.98 7.39 6.72
C ARG A 63 13.51 8.37 5.68
N VAL A 64 12.70 8.72 4.68
CA VAL A 64 13.09 9.72 3.67
C VAL A 64 13.23 11.10 4.33
N HIS A 65 12.29 11.49 5.19
CA HIS A 65 12.37 12.75 5.94
C HIS A 65 13.65 12.87 6.76
N ALA A 66 14.09 11.79 7.40
CA ALA A 66 15.34 11.77 8.16
C ALA A 66 16.60 12.04 7.30
N GLN A 67 16.52 11.84 5.97
CA GLN A 67 17.63 12.02 5.04
C GLN A 67 17.63 13.41 4.36
N LEU A 68 16.49 14.11 4.33
CA LEU A 68 16.34 15.44 3.72
C LEU A 68 17.43 16.46 4.16
N PRO A 69 17.84 16.55 5.45
CA PRO A 69 18.84 17.53 5.87
C PRO A 69 20.21 17.36 5.22
N ALA A 70 20.54 16.15 4.74
CA ALA A 70 21.82 15.83 4.11
C ALA A 70 21.85 16.18 2.61
N LEU A 71 20.69 16.42 1.99
CA LEU A 71 20.58 16.69 0.56
C LEU A 71 20.99 18.11 0.18
N HIS A 72 21.48 18.26 -1.05
CA HIS A 72 21.64 19.57 -1.67
C HIS A 72 20.31 20.36 -1.67
N PRO A 73 20.29 21.67 -1.38
CA PRO A 73 19.04 22.43 -1.16
C PRO A 73 18.05 22.39 -2.33
N VAL A 74 18.54 22.34 -3.57
CA VAL A 74 17.69 22.25 -4.77
C VAL A 74 16.93 20.93 -4.79
N LEU A 75 17.64 19.80 -4.72
CA LEU A 75 17.04 18.47 -4.70
C LEU A 75 16.18 18.25 -3.44
N ARG A 76 16.58 18.83 -2.31
CA ARG A 76 15.83 18.73 -1.05
C ARG A 76 14.39 19.21 -1.20
N ASN A 77 14.17 20.34 -1.87
CA ASN A 77 12.83 20.88 -2.08
C ASN A 77 12.01 19.97 -2.98
N ASP A 78 12.58 19.50 -4.09
CA ASP A 78 11.90 18.60 -5.02
C ASP A 78 11.50 17.29 -4.32
N VAL A 79 12.41 16.70 -3.53
CA VAL A 79 12.13 15.48 -2.75
C VAL A 79 11.08 15.74 -1.67
N LEU A 80 11.13 16.89 -0.98
CA LEU A 80 10.14 17.26 0.03
C LEU A 80 8.74 17.36 -0.59
N ASP A 81 8.59 18.07 -1.71
CA ASP A 81 7.31 18.24 -2.40
C ASP A 81 6.72 16.88 -2.83
N ALA A 82 7.55 15.99 -3.39
CA ALA A 82 7.10 14.65 -3.78
C ALA A 82 6.68 13.79 -2.57
N VAL A 83 7.43 13.87 -1.47
CA VAL A 83 7.14 13.14 -0.22
C VAL A 83 5.85 13.67 0.43
N GLU A 84 5.64 14.99 0.47
CA GLU A 84 4.39 15.59 0.93
C GLU A 84 3.20 15.16 0.05
N SER A 85 3.38 15.09 -1.27
CA SER A 85 2.36 14.59 -2.18
C SER A 85 2.01 13.11 -1.91
N VAL A 86 3.00 12.26 -1.64
CA VAL A 86 2.78 10.85 -1.28
C VAL A 86 2.06 10.74 0.06
N GLN A 87 2.46 11.55 1.04
CA GLN A 87 1.83 11.56 2.36
C GLN A 87 0.35 11.92 2.25
N ALA A 88 0.02 13.00 1.53
CA ALA A 88 -1.36 13.41 1.30
C ALA A 88 -2.20 12.32 0.62
N ALA A 89 -1.67 11.69 -0.45
CA ALA A 89 -2.36 10.61 -1.14
C ALA A 89 -2.54 9.36 -0.27
N THR A 90 -1.57 9.05 0.60
CA THR A 90 -1.63 7.92 1.52
C THR A 90 -2.63 8.16 2.64
N ASP A 91 -2.72 9.39 3.15
CA ASP A 91 -3.72 9.78 4.15
C ASP A 91 -5.14 9.76 3.56
N GLU A 92 -5.31 10.16 2.29
CA GLU A 92 -6.57 10.02 1.56
C GLU A 92 -6.96 8.55 1.37
N ALA A 93 -6.00 7.69 1.00
CA ALA A 93 -6.21 6.25 0.92
C ALA A 93 -6.63 5.65 2.27
N ARG A 94 -5.96 6.01 3.37
CA ARG A 94 -6.31 5.56 4.72
C ARG A 94 -7.73 5.98 5.08
N SER A 95 -8.09 7.24 4.84
CA SER A 95 -9.45 7.73 5.10
C SER A 95 -10.51 7.00 4.25
N ALA A 96 -10.21 6.71 2.99
CA ALA A 96 -11.09 5.96 2.11
C ALA A 96 -11.28 4.51 2.55
N LEU A 97 -10.20 3.85 3.01
CA LEU A 97 -10.24 2.50 3.57
C LEU A 97 -11.07 2.46 4.87
N ASP A 98 -10.95 3.47 5.73
CA ASP A 98 -11.78 3.56 6.94
C ASP A 98 -13.27 3.69 6.58
N ARG A 99 -13.62 4.55 5.60
CA ARG A 99 -14.99 4.64 5.08
C ARG A 99 -15.46 3.33 4.46
N ALA A 100 -14.57 2.54 3.85
CA ALA A 100 -14.92 1.23 3.30
C ALA A 100 -15.26 0.19 4.39
N THR A 101 -14.81 0.39 5.63
CA THR A 101 -15.22 -0.45 6.77
C THR A 101 -16.53 0.00 7.41
N ASP A 102 -16.96 1.23 7.15
CA ASP A 102 -18.25 1.75 7.56
C ASP A 102 -19.35 1.22 6.64
N GLY A 103 -20.32 0.51 7.21
CA GLY A 103 -21.38 -0.16 6.45
C GLY A 103 -22.29 0.80 5.67
N ASP A 104 -22.53 2.00 6.21
CA ASP A 104 -23.42 2.98 5.59
C ASP A 104 -22.70 3.70 4.45
N GLU A 105 -21.45 4.14 4.67
CA GLU A 105 -20.61 4.75 3.64
C GLU A 105 -20.30 3.79 2.47
N ALA A 106 -20.13 2.49 2.78
CA ALA A 106 -19.97 1.44 1.78
C ALA A 106 -21.25 1.21 0.97
N ALA A 107 -22.40 1.12 1.64
CA ALA A 107 -23.70 0.91 0.98
C ALA A 107 -24.13 2.09 0.11
N ASP A 108 -23.84 3.32 0.55
CA ASP A 108 -24.14 4.57 -0.17
C ASP A 108 -23.16 4.84 -1.34
N GLY A 109 -22.12 4.01 -1.48
CA GLY A 109 -21.11 4.14 -2.54
C GLY A 109 -20.09 5.26 -2.34
N ARG A 110 -20.17 6.03 -1.25
CA ARG A 110 -19.23 7.10 -0.92
C ARG A 110 -17.82 6.56 -0.65
N ALA A 111 -17.71 5.40 -0.01
CA ALA A 111 -16.43 4.72 0.17
C ALA A 111 -15.78 4.33 -1.18
N ALA A 112 -16.58 3.87 -2.13
CA ALA A 112 -16.07 3.49 -3.46
C ALA A 112 -15.54 4.70 -4.24
N VAL A 113 -16.24 5.85 -4.18
CA VAL A 113 -15.75 7.11 -4.77
C VAL A 113 -14.45 7.55 -4.12
N ALA A 114 -14.39 7.56 -2.79
CA ALA A 114 -13.18 7.95 -2.06
C ALA A 114 -11.96 7.07 -2.38
N LEU A 115 -12.16 5.76 -2.58
CA LEU A 115 -11.08 4.85 -2.97
C LEU A 115 -10.60 5.09 -4.41
N ALA A 116 -11.51 5.44 -5.32
CA ALA A 116 -11.15 5.81 -6.69
C ALA A 116 -10.35 7.13 -6.72
N ASP A 117 -10.79 8.13 -5.95
CA ASP A 117 -10.08 9.40 -5.82
C ASP A 117 -8.68 9.20 -5.21
N ALA A 118 -8.57 8.41 -4.14
CA ALA A 118 -7.30 8.04 -3.54
C ALA A 118 -6.37 7.31 -4.52
N GLN A 119 -6.89 6.43 -5.38
CA GLN A 119 -6.09 5.78 -6.42
C GLN A 119 -5.50 6.82 -7.38
N VAL A 120 -6.28 7.80 -7.83
CA VAL A 120 -5.82 8.86 -8.72
C VAL A 120 -4.75 9.73 -8.04
N ALA A 121 -4.93 10.06 -6.76
CA ALA A 121 -3.95 10.79 -5.99
C ALA A 121 -2.62 10.01 -5.86
N LEU A 122 -2.69 8.70 -5.60
CA LEU A 122 -1.51 7.83 -5.55
C LEU A 122 -0.82 7.69 -6.91
N ASP A 123 -1.56 7.63 -8.01
CA ASP A 123 -1.00 7.61 -9.37
C ASP A 123 -0.21 8.89 -9.66
N ALA A 124 -0.75 10.06 -9.28
CA ALA A 124 -0.08 11.34 -9.43
C ALA A 124 1.17 11.45 -8.55
N ALA A 125 1.05 11.10 -7.26
CA ALA A 125 2.16 11.13 -6.31
C ALA A 125 3.27 10.15 -6.71
N SER A 126 2.92 8.96 -7.21
CA SER A 126 3.88 7.98 -7.71
C SER A 126 4.67 8.49 -8.92
N ALA A 127 4.02 9.21 -9.84
CA ALA A 127 4.72 9.80 -10.98
C ALA A 127 5.75 10.86 -10.52
N GLN A 128 5.39 11.70 -9.55
CA GLN A 128 6.32 12.67 -8.95
C GLN A 128 7.47 11.98 -8.22
N LEU A 129 7.18 10.93 -7.44
CA LEU A 129 8.19 10.18 -6.70
C LEU A 129 9.20 9.52 -7.64
N ARG A 130 8.75 8.89 -8.73
CA ARG A 130 9.66 8.34 -9.75
C ARG A 130 10.56 9.41 -10.34
N HIS A 131 10.00 10.57 -10.69
CA HIS A 131 10.77 11.68 -11.22
C HIS A 131 11.88 12.15 -10.27
N VAL A 132 11.60 12.36 -8.99
CA VAL A 132 12.62 12.79 -8.03
C VAL A 132 13.61 11.68 -7.66
N THR A 133 13.19 10.41 -7.78
CA THR A 133 14.09 9.27 -7.63
C THR A 133 15.14 9.26 -8.74
N ASP A 134 14.73 9.49 -10.00
CA ASP A 134 15.65 9.60 -11.14
C ASP A 134 16.63 10.77 -10.93
N LEU A 135 16.14 11.93 -10.48
CA LEU A 135 17.00 13.09 -10.16
C LEU A 135 18.01 12.78 -9.05
N ALA A 136 17.59 12.09 -8.00
CA ALA A 136 18.47 11.68 -6.90
C ALA A 136 19.53 10.67 -7.38
N HIS A 137 19.17 9.77 -8.30
CA HIS A 137 20.10 8.82 -8.89
C HIS A 137 21.16 9.53 -9.75
N ASP A 138 20.74 10.44 -10.62
CA ASP A 138 21.62 11.26 -11.46
C ASP A 138 22.56 12.14 -10.63
N ALA A 139 22.11 12.59 -9.45
CA ALA A 139 22.91 13.35 -8.50
C ALA A 139 23.85 12.48 -7.64
N GLY A 140 23.71 11.15 -7.66
CA GLY A 140 24.46 10.22 -6.82
C GLY A 140 24.10 10.31 -5.33
N GLU A 141 22.87 10.71 -5.01
CA GLU A 141 22.42 10.97 -3.66
C GLU A 141 21.88 9.70 -2.98
N GLY A 142 22.29 9.49 -1.72
CA GLY A 142 21.94 8.28 -0.97
C GLY A 142 20.43 8.09 -0.72
N VAL A 143 19.64 9.16 -0.88
CA VAL A 143 18.17 9.13 -0.72
C VAL A 143 17.47 8.30 -1.79
N ALA A 144 18.07 8.10 -2.97
CA ALA A 144 17.48 7.35 -4.07
C ALA A 144 16.99 5.95 -3.64
N VAL A 145 17.78 5.22 -2.84
CA VAL A 145 17.42 3.89 -2.35
C VAL A 145 16.19 3.92 -1.43
N ALA A 146 16.05 4.97 -0.61
CA ALA A 146 14.88 5.14 0.25
C ALA A 146 13.62 5.48 -0.58
N LEU A 147 13.77 6.31 -1.61
CA LEU A 147 12.68 6.66 -2.53
C LEU A 147 12.24 5.47 -3.39
N GLU A 148 13.16 4.64 -3.89
CA GLU A 148 12.86 3.40 -4.62
C GLU A 148 12.03 2.42 -3.77
N ARG A 149 12.41 2.28 -2.49
CA ARG A 149 11.69 1.42 -1.55
C ARG A 149 10.27 1.96 -1.27
N LEU A 150 10.14 3.27 -1.03
CA LEU A 150 8.85 3.94 -0.88
C LEU A 150 7.98 3.73 -2.13
N GLN A 151 8.57 3.92 -3.31
CA GLN A 151 7.92 3.73 -4.61
C GLN A 151 7.41 2.29 -4.78
N ALA A 152 8.20 1.28 -4.40
CA ALA A 152 7.77 -0.11 -4.47
C ALA A 152 6.52 -0.39 -3.59
N HIS A 153 6.48 0.18 -2.40
CA HIS A 153 5.33 0.05 -1.50
C HIS A 153 4.08 0.80 -1.99
N ILE A 154 4.24 1.96 -2.62
CA ILE A 154 3.15 2.65 -3.30
C ILE A 154 2.63 1.82 -4.48
N ASP A 155 3.51 1.21 -5.25
CA ASP A 155 3.12 0.35 -6.38
C ASP A 155 2.38 -0.91 -5.94
N VAL A 156 2.67 -1.44 -4.74
CA VAL A 156 1.87 -2.51 -4.13
C VAL A 156 0.46 -2.00 -3.87
N LEU A 157 0.31 -0.86 -3.19
CA LEU A 157 -1.00 -0.29 -2.86
C LEU A 157 -1.83 0.04 -4.11
N ARG A 158 -1.17 0.51 -5.17
CA ARG A 158 -1.78 0.80 -6.48
C ARG A 158 -2.08 -0.46 -7.31
N GLY A 159 -1.65 -1.64 -6.86
CA GLY A 159 -1.80 -2.91 -7.58
C GLY A 159 -0.93 -3.05 -8.84
N GLU A 160 0.14 -2.26 -8.97
CA GLU A 160 1.04 -2.29 -10.13
C GLU A 160 2.12 -3.38 -10.05
N THR A 161 2.36 -3.96 -8.87
CA THR A 161 3.40 -5.01 -8.67
C THR A 161 3.12 -6.32 -9.41
N SER A 162 1.89 -6.54 -9.89
CA SER A 162 1.54 -7.70 -10.71
C SER A 162 1.91 -7.54 -12.20
N ARG A 163 2.29 -6.34 -12.67
CA ARG A 163 2.66 -6.09 -14.07
C ARG A 163 4.16 -6.19 -14.38
N ALA A 164 5.02 -6.22 -13.37
CA ALA A 164 6.48 -6.29 -13.53
C ALA A 164 7.04 -7.73 -13.61
N GLY A 165 6.18 -8.75 -13.61
CA GLY A 165 6.56 -10.16 -13.80
C GLY A 165 6.13 -10.67 -15.17
N VAL A 166 6.83 -10.25 -16.23
CA VAL A 166 6.78 -10.89 -17.57
C VAL A 166 8.20 -11.13 -18.06
#